data_AF-A0AAD7Z3W1-F1
#
_entry.id   AF-A0AAD7Z3W1-F1
#
_cell.length_a   1.000
_cell.length_b   1.000
_cell.length_c   1.000
_cell.angle_alpha   90.00
_cell.angle_beta   90.00
_cell.angle_gamma   90.00
#
_symmetry.space_group_name_H-M   'P 1'
#
loop_
_entity.id
_entity.type
_entity.pdbx_description
1 polymer ?
#
loop_
_entity_poly.entity_id
_entity_poly.type
_entity_poly.pdbx_seq_one_letter_code
_entity_poly.pdbx_strand_id
1 'polypeptide(L)'
;MRWSSWWWVVVALHARTLAQSATPSVCHEDACRCDPFTRVICTCTRDNPEVTLRPDGAYRVPATATRIIIDNCTRVTFLPDTVRNLQQLRGIELRNVDHVVINERALSWSPFPNPDEMNPGLRISINNCTIDEIASHAIQGRVNDVVISNSRIKALKPFAFSSLTGVNNIELSDNIFENIEIQAFKKFTVENFVLRGGRINALPSRFLSDVEVTNLFRMEGVTVKYLYSLTFLVNSPKRVLIESNNIETLESDGFHIVTRGPITFRNNTVTNLRKGAFFGFTVDLEIASVMGPQELLIDNNTVTNLTPASLMYNRTRLTLRVDGLNLNTSCACELADNWREVLKEQGGTVTCWYELEGYFVSLPTYVDSRCGPFKHNFWIFVVIGVIIMLVLAAIAIFFIVRRENEKKKKVQIVMPDGKTYRETEFHIVVERAELLTTDL
;
A
#
# COMPACT_ATOMS: atom_id res chain seq x y z
N MET A 1 21.99 -81.27 -42.12
CA MET A 1 21.57 -80.11 -42.94
C MET A 1 20.18 -79.63 -42.51
N ARG A 2 20.09 -78.68 -41.56
CA ARG A 2 18.87 -77.89 -41.27
C ARG A 2 19.29 -76.59 -40.58
N TRP A 3 19.89 -75.70 -41.37
CA TRP A 3 20.44 -74.41 -40.90
C TRP A 3 20.02 -73.26 -41.83
N SER A 4 18.84 -73.34 -42.45
CA SER A 4 18.31 -72.28 -43.33
C SER A 4 16.94 -71.73 -42.92
N SER A 5 16.28 -72.27 -41.88
CA SER A 5 14.94 -71.81 -41.47
C SER A 5 14.93 -70.74 -40.38
N TRP A 6 16.06 -70.46 -39.72
CA TRP A 6 16.15 -69.47 -38.63
C TRP A 6 16.61 -68.09 -39.09
N TRP A 7 17.12 -67.96 -40.31
CA TRP A 7 17.61 -66.69 -40.85
C TRP A 7 16.48 -65.67 -41.04
N TRP A 8 15.30 -66.12 -41.49
CA TRP A 8 14.14 -65.26 -41.68
C TRP A 8 13.58 -64.70 -40.37
N VAL A 9 13.69 -65.45 -39.27
CA VAL A 9 13.24 -65.00 -37.94
C VAL A 9 14.21 -63.98 -37.35
N VAL A 10 15.52 -64.18 -37.54
CA VAL A 10 16.55 -63.22 -37.09
C VAL A 10 16.53 -61.94 -37.91
N VAL A 11 16.29 -62.00 -39.23
CA VAL A 11 16.10 -60.82 -40.08
C VAL A 11 14.80 -60.08 -39.76
N ALA A 12 13.71 -60.78 -39.43
CA ALA A 12 12.46 -60.13 -39.01
C ALA A 12 12.56 -59.49 -37.61
N LEU A 13 13.36 -60.05 -36.70
CA LEU A 13 13.66 -59.46 -35.39
C LEU A 13 14.64 -58.28 -35.47
N HIS A 14 15.63 -58.33 -36.37
CA HIS A 14 16.55 -57.20 -36.62
C HIS A 14 15.95 -56.09 -37.49
N ALA A 15 14.98 -56.38 -38.36
CA ALA A 15 14.28 -55.35 -39.13
C ALA A 15 13.34 -54.50 -38.25
N ARG A 16 12.80 -55.07 -37.16
CA ARG A 16 11.96 -54.35 -36.21
C ARG A 16 12.71 -53.40 -35.27
N THR A 17 14.02 -53.57 -35.10
CA THR A 17 14.84 -52.66 -34.26
C THR A 17 15.34 -51.43 -35.01
N LEU A 18 15.26 -51.39 -36.35
CA LEU A 18 15.73 -50.28 -37.18
C LEU A 18 14.62 -49.31 -37.64
N ALA A 19 13.36 -49.56 -37.29
CA ALA A 19 12.22 -48.75 -37.69
C ALA A 19 11.37 -48.31 -36.50
N GLN A 20 11.99 -47.72 -35.46
CA GLN A 20 11.25 -46.77 -34.64
C GLN A 20 11.21 -45.46 -35.41
N SER A 21 10.06 -45.14 -36.02
CA SER A 21 9.80 -43.78 -36.50
C SER A 21 10.03 -42.85 -35.31
N ALA A 22 10.97 -41.91 -35.45
CA ALA A 22 11.20 -40.90 -34.43
C ALA A 22 9.86 -40.21 -34.18
N THR A 23 9.33 -40.32 -32.97
CA THR A 23 8.09 -39.64 -32.62
C THR A 23 8.32 -38.14 -32.78
N PRO A 24 7.47 -37.43 -33.54
CA PRO A 24 7.68 -36.02 -33.78
C PRO A 24 7.68 -35.29 -32.44
N SER A 25 8.61 -34.37 -32.26
CA SER A 25 8.66 -33.45 -31.12
C SER A 25 7.92 -32.15 -31.47
N VAL A 26 7.74 -31.28 -30.47
CA VAL A 26 7.15 -29.93 -30.67
C VAL A 26 7.90 -29.13 -31.75
N CYS A 27 9.17 -29.44 -32.02
CA CYS A 27 9.96 -28.83 -33.09
C CYS A 27 9.42 -29.08 -34.50
N HIS A 28 8.50 -30.04 -34.65
CA HIS A 28 7.86 -30.41 -35.92
C HIS A 28 6.43 -29.86 -36.02
N GLU A 29 5.96 -29.08 -35.03
CA GLU A 29 4.73 -28.31 -35.17
C GLU A 29 5.00 -27.06 -36.02
N ASP A 30 4.02 -26.65 -36.83
CA ASP A 30 4.17 -25.51 -37.74
C ASP A 30 4.51 -24.19 -37.03
N ALA A 31 4.06 -24.00 -35.79
CA ALA A 31 4.33 -22.80 -34.98
C ALA A 31 5.71 -22.83 -34.30
N CYS A 32 6.41 -23.95 -34.30
CA CYS A 32 7.58 -24.17 -33.47
C CYS A 32 8.76 -24.71 -34.28
N ARG A 33 9.97 -24.35 -33.86
CA ARG A 33 11.22 -24.88 -34.41
C ARG A 33 12.25 -25.06 -33.32
N CYS A 34 13.20 -25.96 -33.55
CA CYS A 34 14.33 -26.13 -32.67
C CYS A 34 15.62 -25.75 -33.40
N ASP A 35 16.45 -24.96 -32.73
CA ASP A 35 17.70 -24.51 -33.30
C ASP A 35 18.87 -25.45 -32.94
N PRO A 36 20.08 -25.22 -33.51
CA PRO A 36 21.25 -26.05 -33.20
C PRO A 36 21.68 -26.03 -31.73
N PHE A 37 21.27 -25.02 -30.96
CA PHE A 37 21.54 -24.91 -29.52
C PHE A 37 20.46 -25.58 -28.66
N THR A 38 19.61 -26.40 -29.29
CA THR A 38 18.50 -27.12 -28.68
C THR A 38 17.50 -26.19 -27.98
N ARG A 39 17.34 -24.95 -28.46
CA ARG A 39 16.29 -24.05 -27.99
C ARG A 39 15.01 -24.34 -28.74
N VAL A 40 13.91 -24.51 -28.01
CA VAL A 40 12.55 -24.59 -28.56
C VAL A 40 12.06 -23.17 -28.74
N ILE A 41 11.79 -22.77 -29.98
CA ILE A 41 11.35 -21.43 -30.35
C ILE A 41 10.01 -21.55 -31.06
N CYS A 42 8.96 -21.06 -30.43
CA CYS A 42 7.62 -21.02 -31.02
C CYS A 42 7.22 -19.57 -31.30
N THR A 43 6.76 -19.31 -32.51
CA THR A 43 6.22 -18.02 -32.92
C THR A 43 4.94 -18.28 -33.69
N CYS A 44 3.81 -18.01 -33.05
CA CYS A 44 2.52 -18.33 -33.64
C CYS A 44 2.16 -17.37 -34.76
N THR A 45 1.45 -17.92 -35.74
CA THR A 45 0.86 -17.19 -36.87
C THR A 45 -0.67 -17.29 -36.78
N ARG A 46 -1.39 -16.63 -37.68
CA ARG A 46 -2.86 -16.71 -37.70
C ARG A 46 -3.37 -18.14 -37.93
N ASP A 47 -2.61 -18.95 -38.68
CA ASP A 47 -3.00 -20.31 -39.04
C ASP A 47 -2.74 -21.30 -37.89
N ASN A 48 -1.75 -21.01 -37.05
CA ASN A 48 -1.40 -21.82 -35.88
C ASN A 48 -1.24 -20.91 -34.64
N PRO A 49 -2.36 -20.50 -34.03
CA PRO A 49 -2.37 -19.49 -32.96
C PRO A 49 -2.05 -20.05 -31.57
N GLU A 50 -2.04 -21.38 -31.41
CA GLU A 50 -1.94 -22.04 -30.11
C GLU A 50 -0.77 -23.01 -30.02
N VAL A 51 -0.16 -23.11 -28.84
CA VAL A 51 0.92 -24.04 -28.55
C VAL A 51 0.61 -24.78 -27.25
N THR A 52 0.73 -26.10 -27.26
CA THR A 52 0.59 -26.94 -26.07
C THR A 52 1.88 -27.69 -25.81
N LEU A 53 2.56 -27.37 -24.71
CA LEU A 53 3.78 -28.04 -24.30
C LEU A 53 3.45 -29.30 -23.51
N ARG A 54 3.96 -30.45 -24.00
CA ARG A 54 3.67 -31.77 -23.44
C ARG A 54 4.96 -32.43 -22.89
N PRO A 55 4.87 -33.15 -21.76
CA PRO A 55 6.02 -33.90 -21.22
C PRO A 55 6.39 -35.13 -22.06
N ASP A 56 5.39 -35.81 -22.64
CA ASP A 56 5.53 -37.09 -23.32
C ASP A 56 4.59 -37.21 -24.53
N GLY A 57 4.70 -38.34 -25.24
CA GLY A 57 3.93 -38.60 -26.45
C GLY A 57 4.43 -37.85 -27.70
N ALA A 58 3.56 -37.79 -28.71
CA ALA A 58 3.80 -37.02 -29.93
C ALA A 58 3.74 -35.51 -29.62
N TYR A 59 4.63 -34.76 -30.27
CA TYR A 59 4.85 -33.32 -30.11
C TYR A 59 5.30 -32.91 -28.70
N ARG A 60 5.95 -33.83 -27.97
CA ARG A 60 6.57 -33.51 -26.68
C ARG A 60 7.71 -32.51 -26.79
N VAL A 61 8.01 -31.84 -25.69
CA VAL A 61 9.23 -31.03 -25.57
C VAL A 61 10.45 -31.97 -25.59
N PRO A 62 11.44 -31.76 -26.47
CA PRO A 62 12.64 -32.59 -26.51
C PRO A 62 13.40 -32.56 -25.18
N ALA A 63 13.84 -33.73 -24.70
CA ALA A 63 14.63 -33.84 -23.47
C ALA A 63 15.96 -33.05 -23.50
N THR A 64 16.46 -32.76 -24.70
CA THR A 64 17.66 -31.96 -24.94
C THR A 64 17.41 -30.45 -24.88
N ALA A 65 16.17 -30.00 -24.67
CA ALA A 65 15.82 -28.59 -24.70
C ALA A 65 16.58 -27.78 -23.64
N THR A 66 17.30 -26.74 -24.07
CA THR A 66 18.05 -25.84 -23.17
C THR A 66 17.26 -24.60 -22.80
N ARG A 67 16.35 -24.16 -23.67
CA ARG A 67 15.48 -23.01 -23.45
C ARG A 67 14.17 -23.18 -24.21
N ILE A 68 13.07 -22.69 -23.64
CA ILE A 68 11.77 -22.60 -24.30
C ILE A 68 11.46 -21.11 -24.47
N ILE A 69 11.23 -20.67 -25.70
CA ILE A 69 10.92 -19.28 -26.05
C ILE A 69 9.62 -19.30 -26.86
N ILE A 70 8.58 -18.64 -26.37
CA ILE A 70 7.28 -18.55 -27.04
C ILE A 70 6.90 -17.08 -27.20
N ASP A 71 6.56 -16.69 -28.42
CA ASP A 71 6.23 -15.31 -28.77
C ASP A 71 4.97 -15.23 -29.63
N ASN A 72 4.16 -14.19 -29.40
CA ASN A 72 3.04 -13.81 -30.25
C ASN A 72 2.00 -14.93 -30.46
N CYS A 73 1.68 -15.67 -29.40
CA CYS A 73 0.71 -16.76 -29.42
C CYS A 73 -0.60 -16.35 -28.76
N THR A 74 -1.73 -16.78 -29.32
CA THR A 74 -3.03 -16.54 -28.70
C THR A 74 -3.20 -17.38 -27.43
N ARG A 75 -2.77 -18.65 -27.46
CA ARG A 75 -2.85 -19.53 -26.29
C ARG A 75 -1.61 -20.38 -26.11
N VAL A 76 -1.11 -20.45 -24.89
CA VAL A 76 0.00 -21.31 -24.48
C VAL A 76 -0.43 -22.11 -23.25
N THR A 77 -0.42 -23.43 -23.38
CA THR A 77 -0.75 -24.33 -22.28
C THR A 77 0.45 -25.20 -21.94
N PHE A 78 0.91 -25.13 -20.70
CA PHE A 78 1.86 -26.11 -20.17
C PHE A 78 1.08 -27.24 -19.50
N LEU A 79 1.22 -28.47 -20.00
CA LEU A 79 0.63 -29.65 -19.37
C LEU A 79 1.39 -30.03 -18.09
N PRO A 80 0.78 -30.85 -17.20
CA PRO A 80 1.47 -31.32 -16.01
C PRO A 80 2.82 -31.98 -16.34
N ASP A 81 3.80 -31.79 -15.46
CA ASP A 81 5.14 -32.40 -15.55
C ASP A 81 5.94 -32.04 -16.83
N THR A 82 5.52 -31.03 -17.62
CA THR A 82 6.13 -30.64 -18.92
C THR A 82 7.65 -30.56 -18.87
N VAL A 83 8.21 -29.91 -17.85
CA VAL A 83 9.67 -29.68 -17.78
C VAL A 83 10.42 -30.68 -16.92
N ARG A 84 9.73 -31.61 -16.25
CA ARG A 84 10.28 -32.43 -15.17
C ARG A 84 11.54 -33.19 -15.54
N ASN A 85 11.59 -33.70 -16.77
CA ASN A 85 12.71 -34.51 -17.28
C ASN A 85 13.69 -33.73 -18.17
N LEU A 86 13.52 -32.40 -18.30
CA LEU A 86 14.34 -31.56 -19.17
C LEU A 86 15.62 -31.12 -18.44
N GLN A 87 16.57 -32.03 -18.26
CA GLN A 87 17.77 -31.82 -17.43
C GLN A 87 18.64 -30.63 -17.89
N GLN A 88 18.64 -30.33 -19.19
CA GLN A 88 19.42 -29.25 -19.80
C GLN A 88 18.67 -27.91 -19.82
N LEU A 89 17.40 -27.87 -19.42
CA LEU A 89 16.61 -26.65 -19.45
C LEU A 89 17.17 -25.62 -18.47
N ARG A 90 17.33 -24.39 -18.94
CA ARG A 90 17.84 -23.25 -18.16
C ARG A 90 16.92 -22.04 -18.22
N GLY A 91 16.03 -21.94 -19.21
CA GLY A 91 15.13 -20.80 -19.31
C GLY A 91 13.79 -21.09 -19.98
N ILE A 92 12.77 -20.39 -19.53
CA ILE A 92 11.46 -20.32 -20.15
C ILE A 92 11.11 -18.85 -20.33
N GLU A 93 10.76 -18.46 -21.54
CA GLU A 93 10.44 -17.09 -21.91
C GLU A 93 9.12 -17.07 -22.67
N LEU A 94 8.15 -16.33 -22.15
CA LEU A 94 6.86 -16.08 -22.78
C LEU A 94 6.72 -14.59 -23.06
N ARG A 95 6.38 -14.24 -24.30
CA ARG A 95 6.17 -12.84 -24.71
C ARG A 95 4.91 -12.70 -25.55
N ASN A 96 4.15 -11.64 -25.32
CA ASN A 96 2.98 -11.29 -26.15
C ASN A 96 2.01 -12.48 -26.29
N VAL A 97 1.53 -13.02 -25.16
CA VAL A 97 0.64 -14.19 -25.15
C VAL A 97 -0.70 -13.83 -24.52
N ASP A 98 -1.81 -14.02 -25.24
CA ASP A 98 -3.15 -13.60 -24.78
C ASP A 98 -3.74 -14.55 -23.73
N HIS A 99 -3.32 -15.81 -23.71
CA HIS A 99 -3.83 -16.80 -22.77
C HIS A 99 -2.74 -17.78 -22.36
N VAL A 100 -2.18 -17.62 -21.17
CA VAL A 100 -1.22 -18.56 -20.57
C VAL A 100 -1.90 -19.39 -19.49
N VAL A 101 -1.80 -20.72 -19.62
CA VAL A 101 -2.25 -21.67 -18.60
C VAL A 101 -1.06 -22.53 -18.18
N ILE A 102 -0.70 -22.45 -16.89
CA ILE A 102 0.36 -23.27 -16.29
C ILE A 102 -0.29 -24.26 -15.35
N ASN A 103 -0.42 -25.51 -15.78
CA ASN A 103 -1.05 -26.57 -14.98
C ASN A 103 -0.19 -27.00 -13.79
N GLU A 104 -0.80 -27.78 -12.90
CA GLU A 104 -0.13 -28.34 -11.73
C GLU A 104 1.15 -29.09 -12.14
N ARG A 105 2.26 -28.83 -11.41
CA ARG A 105 3.60 -29.41 -11.66
C ARG A 105 4.16 -29.17 -13.06
N ALA A 106 3.55 -28.33 -13.88
CA ALA A 106 4.00 -28.09 -15.25
C ALA A 106 5.46 -27.61 -15.30
N LEU A 107 5.85 -26.75 -14.34
CA LEU A 107 7.18 -26.19 -14.16
C LEU A 107 7.88 -26.74 -12.91
N SER A 108 7.61 -27.99 -12.54
CA SER A 108 8.33 -28.69 -11.47
C SER A 108 9.67 -29.21 -12.01
N TRP A 109 10.77 -28.55 -11.63
CA TRP A 109 12.10 -28.81 -12.19
C TRP A 109 13.16 -29.01 -11.12
N SER A 110 13.61 -30.25 -10.95
CA SER A 110 14.65 -30.63 -9.98
C SER A 110 15.49 -31.80 -10.50
N PRO A 111 16.24 -31.63 -11.60
CA PRO A 111 16.96 -32.74 -12.23
C PRO A 111 18.17 -33.22 -11.41
N PHE A 112 18.60 -32.46 -10.41
CA PHE A 112 19.76 -32.77 -9.59
C PHE A 112 19.30 -33.31 -8.23
N PRO A 113 19.66 -34.56 -7.87
CA PRO A 113 19.30 -35.14 -6.59
C PRO A 113 20.08 -34.52 -5.42
N ASN A 114 21.27 -33.98 -5.69
CA ASN A 114 22.07 -33.28 -4.70
C ASN A 114 21.73 -31.78 -4.72
N PRO A 115 21.33 -31.21 -3.57
CA PRO A 115 20.94 -29.80 -3.47
C PRO A 115 22.11 -28.81 -3.56
N ASP A 116 23.35 -29.29 -3.79
CA ASP A 116 24.56 -28.47 -3.85
C ASP A 116 24.35 -27.13 -4.56
N GLU A 117 24.87 -26.06 -3.96
CA GLU A 117 24.61 -24.67 -4.33
C GLU A 117 25.08 -24.30 -5.75
N MET A 118 25.95 -25.11 -6.36
CA MET A 118 26.58 -24.79 -7.65
C MET A 118 25.77 -25.21 -8.90
N ASN A 119 24.63 -25.89 -8.72
CA ASN A 119 23.80 -26.28 -9.86
C ASN A 119 23.01 -25.08 -10.42
N PRO A 120 22.92 -24.89 -11.74
CA PRO A 120 22.12 -23.81 -12.31
C PRO A 120 20.62 -24.10 -12.12
N GLY A 121 19.85 -23.09 -11.71
CA GLY A 121 18.39 -23.14 -11.65
C GLY A 121 17.71 -22.65 -12.93
N LEU A 122 16.40 -22.85 -12.99
CA LEU A 122 15.55 -22.37 -14.09
C LEU A 122 15.34 -20.86 -13.99
N ARG A 123 15.43 -20.14 -15.12
CA ARG A 123 14.99 -18.74 -15.23
C ARG A 123 13.66 -18.65 -15.97
N ILE A 124 12.64 -18.13 -15.32
CA ILE A 124 11.29 -17.98 -15.87
C ILE A 124 11.04 -16.49 -16.13
N SER A 125 10.72 -16.15 -17.37
CA SER A 125 10.37 -14.79 -17.78
C SER A 125 9.05 -14.78 -18.52
N ILE A 126 8.10 -13.98 -18.05
CA ILE A 126 6.80 -13.78 -18.68
C ILE A 126 6.61 -12.27 -18.86
N ASN A 127 6.46 -11.81 -20.09
CA ASN A 127 6.34 -10.39 -20.40
C ASN A 127 5.19 -10.13 -21.35
N ASN A 128 4.37 -9.12 -21.02
CA ASN A 128 3.24 -8.71 -21.86
C ASN A 128 2.31 -9.91 -22.17
N CYS A 129 1.92 -10.65 -21.14
CA CYS A 129 1.03 -11.80 -21.28
C CYS A 129 -0.25 -11.63 -20.44
N THR A 130 -1.31 -12.32 -20.84
CA THR A 130 -2.47 -12.55 -19.97
C THR A 130 -2.42 -13.99 -19.47
N ILE A 131 -2.08 -14.13 -18.20
CA ILE A 131 -2.00 -15.40 -17.49
C ILE A 131 -3.40 -15.72 -16.98
N ASP A 132 -4.05 -16.70 -17.62
CA ASP A 132 -5.37 -17.17 -17.25
C ASP A 132 -5.32 -17.87 -15.89
N GLU A 133 -4.34 -18.76 -15.70
CA GLU A 133 -4.15 -19.48 -14.44
C GLU A 133 -2.70 -19.92 -14.25
N ILE A 134 -2.20 -19.75 -13.02
CA ILE A 134 -1.09 -20.54 -12.49
C ILE A 134 -1.67 -21.46 -11.43
N ALA A 135 -1.72 -22.76 -11.76
CA ALA A 135 -2.34 -23.78 -10.92
C ALA A 135 -1.54 -24.01 -9.62
N SER A 136 -2.17 -24.70 -8.68
CA SER A 136 -1.49 -25.11 -7.44
C SER A 136 -0.27 -25.94 -7.78
N HIS A 137 0.85 -25.71 -7.09
CA HIS A 137 2.10 -26.45 -7.31
C HIS A 137 2.63 -26.40 -8.75
N ALA A 138 2.24 -25.40 -9.54
CA ALA A 138 2.69 -25.24 -10.91
C ALA A 138 4.21 -25.06 -11.01
N ILE A 139 4.81 -24.26 -10.14
CA ILE A 139 6.24 -23.91 -10.16
C ILE A 139 6.90 -24.41 -8.87
N GLN A 140 7.83 -25.36 -9.03
CA GLN A 140 8.51 -26.05 -7.94
C GLN A 140 9.95 -26.42 -8.30
N GLY A 141 10.79 -26.67 -7.29
CA GLY A 141 12.15 -27.14 -7.49
C GLY A 141 13.16 -26.00 -7.63
N ARG A 142 14.19 -26.20 -8.45
CA ARG A 142 15.35 -25.29 -8.51
C ARG A 142 15.12 -24.16 -9.52
N VAL A 143 14.84 -22.96 -9.02
CA VAL A 143 14.52 -21.78 -9.84
C VAL A 143 15.43 -20.66 -9.40
N ASN A 144 16.16 -20.04 -10.33
CA ASN A 144 17.04 -18.92 -10.04
C ASN A 144 16.28 -17.59 -10.04
N ASP A 145 15.46 -17.37 -11.08
CA ASP A 145 14.80 -16.10 -11.29
C ASP A 145 13.38 -16.32 -11.81
N VAL A 146 12.42 -15.59 -11.24
CA VAL A 146 11.06 -15.46 -11.77
C VAL A 146 10.81 -13.98 -12.02
N VAL A 147 10.61 -13.63 -13.29
CA VAL A 147 10.29 -12.26 -13.70
C VAL A 147 8.98 -12.26 -14.47
N ILE A 148 7.93 -11.71 -13.89
CA ILE A 148 6.63 -11.53 -14.55
C ILE A 148 6.41 -10.03 -14.68
N SER A 149 6.25 -9.54 -15.91
CA SER A 149 6.15 -8.10 -16.16
C SER A 149 5.08 -7.72 -17.17
N ASN A 150 4.49 -6.54 -17.00
CA ASN A 150 3.49 -5.97 -17.91
C ASN A 150 2.35 -6.95 -18.22
N SER A 151 1.98 -7.80 -17.26
CA SER A 151 1.10 -8.93 -17.50
C SER A 151 -0.18 -8.84 -16.67
N ARG A 152 -1.25 -9.45 -17.17
CA ARG A 152 -2.53 -9.58 -16.47
C ARG A 152 -2.65 -10.98 -15.88
N ILE A 153 -2.67 -11.10 -14.56
CA ILE A 153 -2.77 -12.37 -13.83
C ILE A 153 -4.21 -12.52 -13.35
N LYS A 154 -4.98 -13.37 -14.04
CA LYS A 154 -6.40 -13.58 -13.73
C LYS A 154 -6.58 -14.44 -12.48
N ALA A 155 -5.86 -15.56 -12.39
CA ALA A 155 -5.93 -16.47 -11.25
C ALA A 155 -4.55 -16.96 -10.80
N LEU A 156 -4.25 -16.77 -9.52
CA LEU A 156 -3.08 -17.32 -8.85
C LEU A 156 -3.55 -18.28 -7.74
N LYS A 157 -3.40 -19.58 -7.97
CA LYS A 157 -3.88 -20.64 -7.07
C LYS A 157 -2.99 -20.80 -5.83
N PRO A 158 -3.49 -21.44 -4.75
CA PRO A 158 -2.69 -21.70 -3.55
C PRO A 158 -1.47 -22.54 -3.90
N PHE A 159 -0.31 -22.18 -3.33
CA PHE A 159 0.96 -22.88 -3.56
C PHE A 159 1.43 -22.89 -5.01
N ALA A 160 0.95 -21.97 -5.85
CA ALA A 160 1.41 -21.77 -7.22
C ALA A 160 2.95 -21.72 -7.30
N PHE A 161 3.57 -21.04 -6.34
CA PHE A 161 5.01 -21.03 -6.10
C PHE A 161 5.30 -21.67 -4.75
N SER A 162 5.83 -22.90 -4.77
CA SER A 162 6.09 -23.65 -3.54
C SER A 162 7.34 -24.49 -3.64
N SER A 163 8.02 -24.70 -2.50
CA SER A 163 9.22 -25.56 -2.43
C SER A 163 10.30 -25.17 -3.45
N LEU A 164 10.48 -23.86 -3.64
CA LEU A 164 11.55 -23.34 -4.51
C LEU A 164 12.89 -23.39 -3.79
N THR A 165 13.95 -23.70 -4.52
CA THR A 165 15.33 -23.73 -4.01
C THR A 165 16.26 -22.95 -4.93
N GLY A 166 17.25 -22.25 -4.35
CA GLY A 166 18.24 -21.47 -5.10
C GLY A 166 17.70 -20.20 -5.77
N VAL A 167 16.62 -19.61 -5.23
CA VAL A 167 15.99 -18.42 -5.84
C VAL A 167 16.76 -17.15 -5.49
N ASN A 168 17.25 -16.46 -6.51
CA ASN A 168 17.93 -15.17 -6.36
C ASN A 168 16.92 -14.03 -6.44
N ASN A 169 15.99 -14.07 -7.40
CA ASN A 169 15.08 -12.95 -7.62
C ASN A 169 13.67 -13.42 -7.98
N ILE A 170 12.68 -12.88 -7.27
CA ILE A 170 11.29 -12.90 -7.72
C ILE A 170 10.86 -11.46 -7.92
N GLU A 171 10.61 -11.10 -9.17
CA GLU A 171 10.19 -9.76 -9.56
C GLU A 171 8.83 -9.81 -10.29
N LEU A 172 7.88 -9.06 -9.73
CA LEU A 172 6.54 -8.89 -10.26
C LEU A 172 6.33 -7.40 -10.56
N SER A 173 6.54 -7.02 -11.82
CA SER A 173 6.61 -5.61 -12.25
C SER A 173 5.47 -5.20 -13.18
N ASP A 174 4.73 -4.14 -12.85
CA ASP A 174 3.67 -3.56 -13.69
C ASP A 174 2.58 -4.57 -14.09
N ASN A 175 2.21 -5.44 -13.15
CA ASN A 175 1.18 -6.46 -13.38
C ASN A 175 -0.19 -6.02 -12.85
N ILE A 176 -1.25 -6.57 -13.45
CA ILE A 176 -2.63 -6.42 -12.98
C ILE A 176 -3.05 -7.76 -12.38
N PHE A 177 -3.37 -7.78 -11.08
CA PHE A 177 -3.82 -8.97 -10.38
C PHE A 177 -5.33 -8.91 -10.12
N GLU A 178 -6.05 -9.96 -10.50
CA GLU A 178 -7.50 -10.10 -10.24
C GLU A 178 -7.78 -11.00 -9.04
N ASN A 179 -7.62 -12.30 -9.21
CA ASN A 179 -7.90 -13.29 -8.17
C ASN A 179 -6.61 -13.93 -7.68
N ILE A 180 -6.18 -13.49 -6.50
CA ILE A 180 -5.06 -14.08 -5.77
C ILE A 180 -5.66 -14.93 -4.65
N GLU A 181 -5.43 -16.24 -4.67
CA GLU A 181 -5.81 -17.11 -3.56
C GLU A 181 -4.74 -17.07 -2.45
N ILE A 182 -5.15 -17.42 -1.22
CA ILE A 182 -4.25 -17.43 -0.06
C ILE A 182 -3.06 -18.36 -0.29
N GLN A 183 -1.89 -18.03 0.28
CA GLN A 183 -0.69 -18.86 0.22
C GLN A 183 -0.19 -19.17 -1.20
N ALA A 184 -0.42 -18.28 -2.15
CA ALA A 184 0.09 -18.40 -3.52
C ALA A 184 1.62 -18.59 -3.56
N PHE A 185 2.36 -17.93 -2.67
CA PHE A 185 3.79 -18.11 -2.45
C PHE A 185 4.01 -18.71 -1.06
N LYS A 186 4.59 -19.91 -1.00
CA LYS A 186 4.74 -20.62 0.28
C LYS A 186 6.07 -21.33 0.46
N LYS A 187 6.68 -21.10 1.63
CA LYS A 187 7.77 -21.90 2.19
C LYS A 187 8.93 -22.10 1.21
N PHE A 188 9.62 -21.01 0.89
CA PHE A 188 10.88 -21.04 0.15
C PHE A 188 11.77 -19.87 0.58
N THR A 189 13.04 -19.96 0.21
CA THR A 189 14.02 -18.90 0.45
C THR A 189 14.32 -18.18 -0.87
N VAL A 190 14.36 -16.86 -0.84
CA VAL A 190 14.69 -15.99 -1.97
C VAL A 190 15.65 -14.89 -1.54
N GLU A 191 16.59 -14.49 -2.39
CA GLU A 191 17.47 -13.37 -2.06
C GLU A 191 16.72 -12.02 -2.13
N ASN A 192 16.05 -11.76 -3.25
CA ASN A 192 15.31 -10.52 -3.50
C ASN A 192 13.86 -10.80 -3.88
N PHE A 193 12.92 -10.22 -3.15
CA PHE A 193 11.50 -10.21 -3.50
C PHE A 193 11.06 -8.79 -3.81
N VAL A 194 10.68 -8.55 -5.07
CA VAL A 194 10.33 -7.23 -5.59
C VAL A 194 8.93 -7.25 -6.20
N LEU A 195 8.03 -6.46 -5.62
CA LEU A 195 6.72 -6.16 -6.18
C LEU A 195 6.71 -4.69 -6.59
N ARG A 196 6.66 -4.40 -7.89
CA ARG A 196 6.81 -3.04 -8.42
C ARG A 196 5.65 -2.69 -9.35
N GLY A 197 5.12 -1.47 -9.21
CA GLY A 197 4.10 -0.97 -10.11
C GLY A 197 2.80 -1.78 -10.10
N GLY A 198 1.94 -1.49 -11.07
CA GLY A 198 0.74 -2.28 -11.30
C GLY A 198 -0.40 -2.07 -10.30
N ARG A 199 -1.43 -2.90 -10.43
CA ARG A 199 -2.70 -2.78 -9.69
C ARG A 199 -3.15 -4.12 -9.13
N ILE A 200 -3.48 -4.12 -7.85
CA ILE A 200 -3.96 -5.29 -7.10
C ILE A 200 -5.28 -4.92 -6.44
N ASN A 201 -6.34 -5.68 -6.73
CA ASN A 201 -7.62 -5.45 -6.05
C ASN A 201 -7.53 -5.83 -4.57
N ALA A 202 -7.13 -7.07 -4.27
CA ALA A 202 -6.97 -7.52 -2.90
C ALA A 202 -5.70 -8.36 -2.77
N LEU A 203 -4.85 -8.00 -1.81
CA LEU A 203 -3.76 -8.86 -1.34
C LEU A 203 -4.28 -9.69 -0.17
N PRO A 204 -4.51 -11.01 -0.36
CA PRO A 204 -5.09 -11.85 0.67
C PRO A 204 -4.12 -12.10 1.82
N SER A 205 -4.66 -12.48 2.97
CA SER A 205 -3.86 -12.98 4.09
C SER A 205 -2.95 -14.12 3.63
N ARG A 206 -1.71 -14.11 4.10
CA ARG A 206 -0.67 -15.08 3.75
C ARG A 206 -0.39 -15.15 2.26
N PHE A 207 -0.47 -14.03 1.53
CA PHE A 207 -0.02 -13.95 0.14
C PHE A 207 1.41 -14.48 0.00
N LEU A 208 2.33 -13.97 0.83
CA LEU A 208 3.59 -14.62 1.15
C LEU A 208 3.44 -15.34 2.48
N SER A 209 3.53 -16.68 2.48
CA SER A 209 3.41 -17.51 3.66
C SER A 209 4.75 -18.18 3.98
N ASP A 210 5.38 -17.77 5.08
CA ASP A 210 6.62 -18.35 5.58
C ASP A 210 7.75 -18.30 4.53
N VAL A 211 7.88 -17.16 3.85
CA VAL A 211 8.93 -16.93 2.86
C VAL A 211 10.13 -16.28 3.54
N GLU A 212 11.31 -16.87 3.36
CA GLU A 212 12.55 -16.27 3.85
C GLU A 212 13.16 -15.41 2.75
N VAL A 213 13.28 -14.11 3.00
CA VAL A 213 13.93 -13.16 2.08
C VAL A 213 15.29 -12.81 2.67
N THR A 214 16.40 -13.10 2.00
CA THR A 214 17.74 -13.00 2.65
C THR A 214 18.44 -11.65 2.41
N ASN A 215 18.00 -10.86 1.42
CA ASN A 215 18.58 -9.55 1.11
C ASN A 215 17.53 -8.44 1.12
N LEU A 216 16.67 -8.37 0.11
CA LEU A 216 15.77 -7.23 -0.11
C LEU A 216 14.32 -7.66 -0.24
N PHE A 217 13.46 -7.10 0.60
CA PHE A 217 12.01 -7.05 0.35
C PHE A 217 11.66 -5.63 -0.11
N ARG A 218 11.11 -5.50 -1.32
CA ARG A 218 10.71 -4.21 -1.90
C ARG A 218 9.29 -4.26 -2.43
N MET A 219 8.45 -3.33 -1.96
CA MET A 219 7.14 -3.05 -2.53
C MET A 219 7.11 -1.58 -2.95
N GLU A 220 7.02 -1.32 -4.26
CA GLU A 220 7.17 0.04 -4.79
C GLU A 220 6.16 0.39 -5.87
N GLY A 221 5.52 1.56 -5.80
CA GLY A 221 4.69 2.05 -6.90
C GLY A 221 3.41 1.24 -7.13
N VAL A 222 3.03 0.38 -6.19
CA VAL A 222 1.88 -0.53 -6.34
C VAL A 222 0.61 0.17 -5.90
N THR A 223 -0.47 0.00 -6.68
CA THR A 223 -1.82 0.41 -6.25
C THR A 223 -2.58 -0.80 -5.70
N VAL A 224 -2.95 -0.75 -4.42
CA VAL A 224 -3.67 -1.83 -3.72
C VAL A 224 -4.97 -1.32 -3.13
N LYS A 225 -6.11 -1.97 -3.43
CA LYS A 225 -7.39 -1.60 -2.81
C LYS A 225 -7.48 -2.09 -1.36
N TYR A 226 -7.24 -3.37 -1.15
CA TYR A 226 -7.27 -3.99 0.18
C TYR A 226 -6.00 -4.79 0.43
N LEU A 227 -5.28 -4.46 1.50
CA LEU A 227 -4.15 -5.21 2.02
C LEU A 227 -4.56 -5.80 3.36
N TYR A 228 -4.88 -7.09 3.37
CA TYR A 228 -5.41 -7.80 4.54
C TYR A 228 -4.34 -8.06 5.61
N SER A 229 -4.77 -8.39 6.82
CA SER A 229 -3.85 -8.80 7.90
C SER A 229 -3.02 -10.01 7.51
N LEU A 230 -1.77 -10.04 7.99
CA LEU A 230 -0.81 -11.13 7.75
C LEU A 230 -0.57 -11.41 6.26
N THR A 231 -0.73 -10.42 5.38
CA THR A 231 -0.50 -10.57 3.93
C THR A 231 0.93 -11.02 3.65
N PHE A 232 1.91 -10.34 4.27
CA PHE A 232 3.32 -10.63 4.10
C PHE A 232 3.87 -11.26 5.38
N LEU A 233 3.96 -12.60 5.41
CA LEU A 233 4.64 -13.34 6.48
C LEU A 233 6.06 -13.68 6.01
N VAL A 234 6.99 -12.77 6.27
CA VAL A 234 8.35 -12.77 5.70
C VAL A 234 9.40 -12.72 6.80
N ASN A 235 10.45 -13.53 6.65
CA ASN A 235 11.56 -13.58 7.61
C ASN A 235 12.89 -13.26 6.95
N SER A 236 13.82 -12.73 7.76
CA SER A 236 15.23 -12.50 7.44
C SER A 236 15.63 -11.37 6.45
N PRO A 237 14.78 -10.45 5.93
CA PRO A 237 15.25 -9.46 4.96
C PRO A 237 16.26 -8.53 5.62
N LYS A 238 17.40 -8.28 4.97
CA LYS A 238 18.37 -7.27 5.41
C LYS A 238 17.83 -5.86 5.26
N ARG A 239 16.96 -5.64 4.26
CA ARG A 239 16.33 -4.34 3.98
C ARG A 239 14.87 -4.53 3.59
N VAL A 240 14.00 -3.71 4.18
CA VAL A 240 12.57 -3.66 3.87
C VAL A 240 12.24 -2.26 3.35
N LEU A 241 11.85 -2.17 2.09
CA LEU A 241 11.51 -0.90 1.42
C LEU A 241 10.07 -0.94 0.94
N ILE A 242 9.23 -0.08 1.49
CA ILE A 242 7.82 0.09 1.09
C ILE A 242 7.64 1.54 0.66
N GLU A 243 7.68 1.77 -0.65
CA GLU A 243 7.90 3.11 -1.19
C GLU A 243 6.89 3.49 -2.28
N SER A 244 6.38 4.72 -2.26
CA SER A 244 5.58 5.25 -3.37
C SER A 244 4.32 4.42 -3.71
N ASN A 245 3.76 3.70 -2.73
CA ASN A 245 2.56 2.89 -2.95
C ASN A 245 1.28 3.68 -2.67
N ASN A 246 0.20 3.29 -3.34
CA ASN A 246 -1.13 3.80 -3.08
C ASN A 246 -2.02 2.68 -2.53
N ILE A 247 -2.33 2.72 -1.23
CA ILE A 247 -3.06 1.67 -0.52
C ILE A 247 -4.39 2.25 -0.01
N GLU A 248 -5.53 1.78 -0.52
CA GLU A 248 -6.82 2.29 -0.04
C GLU A 248 -7.09 1.81 1.41
N THR A 249 -6.93 0.53 1.72
CA THR A 249 -7.06 0.03 3.09
C THR A 249 -5.91 -0.89 3.48
N LEU A 250 -5.18 -0.50 4.54
CA LEU A 250 -4.14 -1.30 5.18
C LEU A 250 -4.66 -1.81 6.53
N GLU A 251 -4.92 -3.11 6.61
CA GLU A 251 -5.38 -3.79 7.82
C GLU A 251 -4.25 -3.98 8.85
N SER A 252 -4.64 -4.35 10.08
CA SER A 252 -3.69 -4.61 11.18
C SER A 252 -2.71 -5.73 10.80
N ASP A 253 -1.43 -5.57 11.14
CA ASP A 253 -0.38 -6.55 10.84
C ASP A 253 -0.32 -7.00 9.36
N GLY A 254 -0.68 -6.13 8.41
CA GLY A 254 -0.59 -6.44 6.98
C GLY A 254 0.83 -6.85 6.56
N PHE A 255 1.82 -6.21 7.18
CA PHE A 255 3.23 -6.56 7.07
C PHE A 255 3.71 -7.25 8.36
N HIS A 256 3.75 -8.57 8.36
CA HIS A 256 4.29 -9.36 9.44
C HIS A 256 5.71 -9.81 9.08
N ILE A 257 6.66 -8.89 9.24
CA ILE A 257 8.04 -9.05 8.75
C ILE A 257 9.04 -9.05 9.91
N VAL A 258 9.81 -10.14 10.02
CA VAL A 258 10.94 -10.27 10.93
C VAL A 258 12.24 -9.93 10.18
N THR A 259 12.73 -8.69 10.29
CA THR A 259 13.87 -8.19 9.51
C THR A 259 15.21 -8.32 10.23
N ARG A 260 16.31 -8.29 9.49
CA ARG A 260 17.69 -8.21 9.97
C ARG A 260 18.30 -6.79 9.84
N GLY A 261 17.49 -5.79 9.49
CA GLY A 261 17.95 -4.42 9.31
C GLY A 261 16.83 -3.40 9.41
N PRO A 262 17.03 -2.15 8.94
CA PRO A 262 16.04 -1.09 9.06
C PRO A 262 14.87 -1.28 8.07
N ILE A 263 13.73 -0.69 8.44
CA ILE A 263 12.49 -0.69 7.65
C ILE A 263 12.21 0.75 7.22
N THR A 264 11.96 0.95 5.93
CA THR A 264 11.58 2.25 5.38
C THR A 264 10.19 2.18 4.77
N PHE A 265 9.27 2.98 5.32
CA PHE A 265 7.93 3.19 4.80
C PHE A 265 7.82 4.65 4.35
N ARG A 266 8.00 4.91 3.06
CA ARG A 266 8.09 6.30 2.57
C ARG A 266 7.28 6.62 1.32
N ASN A 267 6.87 7.87 1.18
CA ASN A 267 6.13 8.37 0.01
C ASN A 267 4.84 7.59 -0.28
N ASN A 268 4.24 6.89 0.70
CA ASN A 268 3.02 6.14 0.47
C ASN A 268 1.79 7.01 0.71
N THR A 269 0.73 6.74 -0.04
CA THR A 269 -0.61 7.30 0.19
C THR A 269 -1.51 6.20 0.73
N VAL A 270 -2.03 6.36 1.95
CA VAL A 270 -2.92 5.37 2.58
C VAL A 270 -4.27 6.00 2.91
N THR A 271 -5.38 5.51 2.34
CA THR A 271 -6.70 6.09 2.66
C THR A 271 -7.15 5.68 4.06
N ASN A 272 -7.12 4.39 4.38
CA ASN A 272 -7.52 3.86 5.69
C ASN A 272 -6.37 3.07 6.31
N LEU A 273 -5.75 3.62 7.36
CA LEU A 273 -4.70 2.94 8.12
C LEU A 273 -5.27 2.41 9.43
N ARG A 274 -5.51 1.10 9.49
CA ARG A 274 -6.13 0.46 10.66
C ARG A 274 -5.19 0.45 11.87
N LYS A 275 -5.78 0.23 13.05
CA LYS A 275 -5.07 0.09 14.32
C LYS A 275 -4.02 -1.02 14.21
N GLY A 276 -2.79 -0.76 14.67
CA GLY A 276 -1.71 -1.76 14.66
C GLY A 276 -1.24 -2.19 13.26
N ALA A 277 -1.39 -1.34 12.24
CA ALA A 277 -0.92 -1.65 10.89
C ALA A 277 0.59 -1.95 10.82
N PHE A 278 1.38 -1.33 11.70
CA PHE A 278 2.84 -1.51 11.78
C PHE A 278 3.29 -2.46 12.89
N PHE A 279 2.37 -3.10 13.62
CA PHE A 279 2.72 -3.90 14.80
C PHE A 279 3.42 -5.22 14.44
N GLY A 280 3.11 -5.77 13.26
CA GLY A 280 3.74 -6.97 12.70
C GLY A 280 5.20 -6.81 12.29
N PHE A 281 5.74 -5.59 12.26
CA PHE A 281 7.18 -5.38 12.07
C PHE A 281 7.97 -5.74 13.33
N THR A 282 9.04 -6.50 13.17
CA THR A 282 9.97 -6.79 14.26
C THR A 282 11.35 -7.11 13.71
N VAL A 283 12.36 -7.07 14.58
CA VAL A 283 13.74 -7.42 14.22
C VAL A 283 14.05 -8.81 14.74
N ASP A 284 14.85 -9.57 14.01
CA ASP A 284 15.43 -10.81 14.49
C ASP A 284 16.13 -10.62 15.86
N LEU A 285 15.97 -11.58 16.77
CA LEU A 285 16.49 -11.48 18.14
C LEU A 285 18.02 -11.46 18.16
N GLU A 286 18.67 -12.27 17.33
CA GLU A 286 20.13 -12.33 17.27
C GLU A 286 20.68 -10.99 16.80
N ILE A 287 20.08 -10.42 15.75
CA ILE A 287 20.45 -9.10 15.23
C ILE A 287 20.22 -8.01 16.27
N ALA A 288 19.05 -8.00 16.93
CA ALA A 288 18.73 -6.99 17.94
C ALA A 288 19.66 -7.06 19.16
N SER A 289 20.13 -8.24 19.53
CA SER A 289 21.08 -8.41 20.66
C SER A 289 22.50 -7.96 20.32
N VAL A 290 22.92 -8.03 19.05
CA VAL A 290 24.26 -7.62 18.61
C VAL A 290 24.30 -6.16 18.19
N MET A 291 23.33 -5.70 17.39
CA MET A 291 23.31 -4.36 16.79
C MET A 291 22.38 -3.38 17.52
N GLY A 292 21.62 -3.86 18.52
CA GLY A 292 20.58 -3.08 19.17
C GLY A 292 19.29 -2.95 18.36
N PRO A 293 18.32 -2.18 18.86
CA PRO A 293 17.05 -1.93 18.17
C PRO A 293 17.27 -1.32 16.77
N GLN A 294 16.48 -1.73 15.79
CA GLN A 294 16.54 -1.18 14.43
C GLN A 294 15.48 -0.11 14.21
N GLU A 295 15.73 0.77 13.24
CA GLU A 295 14.83 1.87 12.93
C GLU A 295 13.69 1.42 11.99
N LEU A 296 12.47 1.84 12.34
CA LEU A 296 11.31 1.93 11.46
C LEU A 296 11.13 3.40 11.09
N LEU A 297 11.47 3.76 9.85
CA LEU A 297 11.35 5.11 9.32
C LEU A 297 10.02 5.28 8.59
N ILE A 298 9.21 6.24 9.04
CA ILE A 298 8.01 6.74 8.35
C ILE A 298 8.33 8.14 7.80
N ASP A 299 8.43 8.24 6.48
CA ASP A 299 8.85 9.48 5.81
C ASP A 299 7.92 9.88 4.66
N ASN A 300 7.48 11.14 4.68
CA ASN A 300 6.62 11.74 3.67
C ASN A 300 5.43 10.88 3.24
N ASN A 301 4.69 10.31 4.19
CA ASN A 301 3.48 9.54 3.89
C ASN A 301 2.25 10.41 4.04
N THR A 302 1.24 10.19 3.18
CA THR A 302 -0.05 10.86 3.28
C THR A 302 -1.12 9.86 3.71
N VAL A 303 -1.84 10.15 4.79
CA VAL A 303 -2.89 9.28 5.33
C VAL A 303 -4.19 10.05 5.54
N THR A 304 -5.32 9.52 5.07
CA THR A 304 -6.63 10.17 5.28
C THR A 304 -7.23 9.79 6.63
N ASN A 305 -7.52 8.51 6.84
CA ASN A 305 -8.11 8.01 8.08
C ASN A 305 -7.03 7.36 8.93
N LEU A 306 -6.58 8.09 9.95
CA LEU A 306 -5.53 7.67 10.87
C LEU A 306 -5.97 7.85 12.33
N THR A 307 -5.64 6.87 13.17
CA THR A 307 -5.77 6.97 14.63
C THR A 307 -4.39 6.89 15.28
N PRO A 308 -4.19 7.43 16.49
CA PRO A 308 -2.94 7.24 17.25
C PRO A 308 -2.56 5.76 17.39
N ALA A 309 -3.56 4.89 17.56
CA ALA A 309 -3.37 3.45 17.68
C ALA A 309 -2.93 2.78 16.36
N SER A 310 -3.05 3.45 15.21
CA SER A 310 -2.57 2.96 13.92
C SER A 310 -1.03 2.94 13.85
N LEU A 311 -0.36 3.84 14.57
CA LEU A 311 1.11 3.89 14.67
C LEU A 311 1.69 3.01 15.79
N MET A 312 0.88 2.14 16.40
CA MET A 312 1.39 1.16 17.36
C MET A 312 2.40 0.23 16.67
N TYR A 313 3.56 0.08 17.30
CA TYR A 313 4.67 -0.75 16.83
C TYR A 313 5.30 -1.52 17.99
N ASN A 314 6.10 -2.52 17.68
CA ASN A 314 6.78 -3.33 18.69
C ASN A 314 8.00 -2.60 19.27
N ARG A 315 7.84 -2.02 20.47
CA ARG A 315 8.88 -1.23 21.17
C ARG A 315 10.09 -2.03 21.67
N THR A 316 10.05 -3.36 21.65
CA THR A 316 11.13 -4.18 22.26
C THR A 316 12.42 -4.20 21.45
N ARG A 317 12.30 -4.18 20.11
CA ARG A 317 13.43 -4.35 19.17
C ARG A 317 13.45 -3.32 18.05
N LEU A 318 12.51 -2.38 18.06
CA LEU A 318 12.41 -1.31 17.07
C LEU A 318 12.38 0.06 17.74
N THR A 319 12.94 1.05 17.07
CA THR A 319 12.69 2.48 17.29
C THR A 319 11.85 3.01 16.13
N LEU A 320 10.89 3.88 16.42
CA LEU A 320 10.08 4.52 15.39
C LEU A 320 10.60 5.95 15.17
N ARG A 321 10.79 6.33 13.92
CA ARG A 321 11.10 7.70 13.51
C ARG A 321 10.08 8.17 12.49
N VAL A 322 9.50 9.34 12.75
CA VAL A 322 8.47 9.95 11.89
C VAL A 322 8.96 11.30 11.39
N ASP A 323 9.51 11.33 10.18
CA ASP A 323 10.06 12.54 9.56
C ASP A 323 9.01 13.28 8.70
N GLY A 324 7.95 12.60 8.29
CA GLY A 324 6.89 13.22 7.51
C GLY A 324 5.62 12.37 7.49
N LEU A 325 4.58 12.85 8.15
CA LEU A 325 3.26 12.23 8.12
C LEU A 325 2.18 13.30 7.89
N ASN A 326 1.65 13.32 6.67
CA ASN A 326 0.67 14.28 6.21
C ASN A 326 -0.74 13.69 6.40
N LEU A 327 -1.54 14.31 7.24
CA LEU A 327 -2.94 13.96 7.42
C LEU A 327 -3.78 14.65 6.36
N ASN A 328 -4.41 13.88 5.49
CA ASN A 328 -5.34 14.38 4.47
C ASN A 328 -6.72 14.70 5.06
N THR A 329 -6.71 15.43 6.19
CA THR A 329 -7.87 15.91 6.93
C THR A 329 -7.59 17.33 7.38
N SER A 330 -8.65 18.12 7.51
CA SER A 330 -8.51 19.51 7.92
C SER A 330 -8.06 19.62 9.37
N CYS A 331 -7.15 20.57 9.63
CA CYS A 331 -6.61 20.79 10.96
C CYS A 331 -7.72 21.22 11.95
N ALA A 332 -7.86 20.49 13.06
CA ALA A 332 -8.77 20.81 14.15
C ALA A 332 -8.07 20.68 15.52
N CYS A 333 -8.53 21.43 16.53
CA CYS A 333 -7.94 21.36 17.88
C CYS A 333 -8.17 20.01 18.55
N GLU A 334 -9.35 19.39 18.34
CA GLU A 334 -9.65 18.05 18.83
C GLU A 334 -8.72 16.98 18.25
N LEU A 335 -8.36 17.12 16.97
CA LEU A 335 -7.37 16.25 16.33
C LEU A 335 -6.03 16.38 17.06
N ALA A 336 -5.57 17.59 17.31
CA ALA A 336 -4.29 17.79 17.99
C ALA A 336 -4.27 17.26 19.43
N ASP A 337 -5.40 17.32 20.15
CA ASP A 337 -5.53 16.73 21.49
C ASP A 337 -5.35 15.21 21.46
N ASN A 338 -5.96 14.52 20.47
CA ASN A 338 -5.80 13.08 20.29
C ASN A 338 -4.36 12.67 19.97
N TRP A 339 -3.60 13.54 19.30
CA TRP A 339 -2.21 13.27 18.87
C TRP A 339 -1.15 13.76 19.87
N ARG A 340 -1.55 14.43 20.96
CA ARG A 340 -0.66 15.07 21.93
C ARG A 340 0.36 14.11 22.55
N GLU A 341 -0.05 12.90 22.91
CA GLU A 341 0.83 11.90 23.54
C GLU A 341 1.86 11.36 22.54
N VAL A 342 1.42 11.00 21.33
CA VAL A 342 2.29 10.47 20.27
C VAL A 342 3.33 11.51 19.85
N LEU A 343 2.93 12.78 19.72
CA LEU A 343 3.84 13.88 19.38
C LEU A 343 4.91 14.11 20.45
N LYS A 344 4.56 13.98 21.73
CA LYS A 344 5.52 14.09 22.84
C LYS A 344 6.55 12.96 22.85
N GLU A 345 6.13 11.74 22.57
CA GLU A 345 7.01 10.56 22.61
C GLU A 345 7.95 10.49 21.40
N GLN A 346 7.45 10.80 20.20
CA GLN A 346 8.13 10.47 18.95
C GLN A 346 8.84 11.67 18.30
N GLY A 347 8.58 12.90 18.75
CA GLY A 347 9.27 14.11 18.25
C GLY A 347 9.09 14.41 16.75
N GLY A 348 8.13 13.74 16.09
CA GLY A 348 7.95 13.78 14.64
C GLY A 348 7.02 14.89 14.15
N THR A 349 7.17 15.25 12.87
CA THR A 349 6.34 16.25 12.21
C THR A 349 5.11 15.60 11.59
N VAL A 350 4.04 15.51 12.38
CA VAL A 350 2.70 15.23 11.85
C VAL A 350 2.10 16.54 11.37
N THR A 351 1.68 16.58 10.12
CA THR A 351 1.06 17.76 9.49
C THR A 351 -0.40 17.45 9.16
N CYS A 352 -1.23 18.49 9.06
CA CYS A 352 -2.63 18.39 8.66
C CYS A 352 -2.94 19.42 7.58
N TRP A 353 -4.02 19.22 6.83
CA TRP A 353 -4.42 20.10 5.75
C TRP A 353 -5.00 21.40 6.30
N TYR A 354 -4.45 22.55 5.90
CA TYR A 354 -4.96 23.86 6.30
C TYR A 354 -5.77 24.50 5.17
N GLU A 355 -7.11 24.40 5.27
CA GLU A 355 -8.04 24.80 4.20
C GLU A 355 -7.94 26.27 3.79
N LEU A 356 -7.62 27.17 4.73
CA LEU A 356 -7.59 28.62 4.47
C LEU A 356 -6.43 29.06 3.57
N GLU A 357 -5.29 28.38 3.64
CA GLU A 357 -4.08 28.75 2.90
C GLU A 357 -3.64 27.67 1.89
N GLY A 358 -4.29 26.49 1.89
CA GLY A 358 -4.11 25.46 0.87
C GLY A 358 -2.80 24.67 0.97
N TYR A 359 -2.25 24.49 2.17
CA TYR A 359 -1.03 23.70 2.38
C TYR A 359 -1.05 22.92 3.70
N PHE A 360 -0.07 22.03 3.90
CA PHE A 360 0.09 21.24 5.11
C PHE A 360 0.82 22.02 6.22
N VAL A 361 0.20 22.17 7.39
CA VAL A 361 0.78 22.82 8.57
C VAL A 361 1.09 21.77 9.63
N SER A 362 2.20 21.91 10.36
CA SER A 362 2.51 21.02 11.48
C SER A 362 1.46 21.14 12.60
N LEU A 363 1.04 20.01 13.17
CA LEU A 363 0.07 20.01 14.27
C LEU A 363 0.50 20.89 15.46
N PRO A 364 1.76 20.84 15.95
CA PRO A 364 2.21 21.74 17.01
C PRO A 364 2.06 23.23 16.66
N THR A 365 2.48 23.63 15.46
CA THR A 365 2.34 25.02 14.99
C THR A 365 0.87 25.45 14.88
N TYR A 366 -0.01 24.54 14.44
CA TYR A 366 -1.45 24.80 14.39
C TYR A 366 -2.04 25.01 15.79
N VAL A 367 -1.66 24.17 16.76
CA VAL A 367 -2.11 24.28 18.16
C VAL A 367 -1.69 25.61 18.76
N ASP A 368 -0.41 25.96 18.65
CA ASP A 368 0.12 27.20 19.23
C ASP A 368 -0.54 28.45 18.64
N SER A 369 -0.86 28.41 17.34
CA SER A 369 -1.46 29.54 16.65
C SER A 369 -2.98 29.65 16.84
N ARG A 370 -3.72 28.55 17.00
CA ARG A 370 -5.20 28.55 16.95
C ARG A 370 -5.91 27.96 18.17
N CYS A 371 -5.31 27.04 18.92
CA CYS A 371 -6.00 26.25 19.94
C CYS A 371 -5.79 26.75 21.39
N GLY A 372 -5.12 27.89 21.59
CA GLY A 372 -4.91 28.44 22.93
C GLY A 372 -6.21 28.91 23.62
N PRO A 373 -6.35 28.73 24.95
CA PRO A 373 -7.54 29.12 25.72
C PRO A 373 -7.84 30.62 25.63
N PHE A 374 -6.80 31.42 25.39
CA PHE A 374 -6.91 32.86 25.24
C PHE A 374 -7.70 33.31 24.00
N LYS A 375 -7.78 32.47 22.94
CA LYS A 375 -8.42 32.88 21.67
C LYS A 375 -9.92 32.59 21.62
N HIS A 376 -10.40 31.52 22.28
CA HIS A 376 -11.84 31.29 22.39
C HIS A 376 -12.52 32.40 23.22
N ASN A 377 -11.81 32.89 24.25
CA ASN A 377 -12.27 34.00 25.09
C ASN A 377 -11.86 35.37 24.55
N PHE A 378 -11.07 35.46 23.46
CA PHE A 378 -10.64 36.74 22.91
C PHE A 378 -11.83 37.60 22.50
N TRP A 379 -12.85 37.00 21.87
CA TRP A 379 -14.10 37.70 21.57
C TRP A 379 -14.83 38.19 22.82
N ILE A 380 -14.78 37.43 23.91
CA ILE A 380 -15.35 37.85 25.20
C ILE A 380 -14.60 39.08 25.73
N PHE A 381 -13.26 39.09 25.67
CA PHE A 381 -12.46 40.25 26.08
C PHE A 381 -12.67 41.47 25.18
N VAL A 382 -12.84 41.29 23.87
CA VAL A 382 -13.17 42.38 22.93
C VAL A 382 -14.55 42.97 23.26
N VAL A 383 -15.56 42.12 23.48
CA VAL A 383 -16.91 42.57 23.86
C VAL A 383 -16.91 43.28 25.21
N ILE A 384 -16.23 42.73 26.22
CA ILE A 384 -16.06 43.38 27.53
C ILE A 384 -15.34 44.73 27.37
N GLY A 385 -14.30 44.80 26.54
CA GLY A 385 -13.58 46.05 26.25
C GLY A 385 -14.47 47.12 25.61
N VAL A 386 -15.33 46.73 24.67
CA VAL A 386 -16.30 47.65 24.04
C VAL A 386 -17.35 48.13 25.05
N ILE A 387 -17.87 47.23 25.90
CA ILE A 387 -18.83 47.60 26.95
C ILE A 387 -18.19 48.58 27.95
N ILE A 388 -16.97 48.33 28.39
CA ILE A 388 -16.25 49.24 29.30
C ILE A 388 -16.04 50.61 28.67
N MET A 389 -15.66 50.68 27.38
CA MET A 389 -15.54 51.94 26.65
C MET A 389 -16.86 52.71 26.57
N LEU A 390 -17.98 52.01 26.32
CA LEU A 390 -19.31 52.64 26.30
C LEU A 390 -19.72 53.16 27.68
N VAL A 391 -19.43 52.43 28.75
CA VAL A 391 -19.71 52.86 30.13
C VAL A 391 -18.86 54.08 30.50
N LEU A 392 -17.57 54.08 30.16
CA LEU A 392 -16.70 55.23 30.40
C LEU A 392 -17.15 56.47 29.62
N ALA A 393 -17.59 56.29 28.37
CA ALA A 393 -18.17 57.38 27.59
C ALA A 393 -19.46 57.91 28.24
N ALA A 394 -20.35 57.04 28.72
CA ALA A 394 -21.58 57.45 29.42
C ALA A 394 -21.28 58.19 30.74
N ILE A 395 -20.28 57.75 31.51
CA ILE A 395 -19.83 58.43 32.73
C ILE A 395 -19.24 59.80 32.39
N ALA A 396 -18.39 59.89 31.36
CA ALA A 396 -17.84 61.17 30.92
C ALA A 396 -18.93 62.15 30.47
N ILE A 397 -19.92 61.68 29.69
CA ILE A 397 -21.09 62.46 29.30
C ILE A 397 -21.87 62.91 30.53
N PHE A 398 -22.11 62.02 31.49
CA PHE A 398 -22.81 62.35 32.74
C PHE A 398 -22.09 63.44 33.54
N PHE A 399 -20.77 63.36 33.67
CA PHE A 399 -19.97 64.40 34.35
C PHE A 399 -19.96 65.72 33.59
N ILE A 400 -19.91 65.70 32.25
CA ILE A 400 -20.02 66.90 31.41
C ILE A 400 -21.37 67.58 31.62
N VAL A 401 -22.47 66.82 31.52
CA VAL A 401 -23.85 67.33 31.73
C VAL A 401 -24.05 67.83 33.16
N ARG A 402 -23.55 67.11 34.17
CA ARG A 402 -23.61 67.54 35.57
C ARG A 402 -22.85 68.85 35.78
N ARG A 403 -21.66 69.00 35.19
CA ARG A 403 -20.86 70.21 35.31
C ARG A 403 -21.51 71.41 34.62
N GLU A 404 -22.20 71.21 33.50
CA GLU A 404 -23.04 72.26 32.89
C GLU A 404 -24.25 72.63 33.76
N ASN A 405 -24.93 71.64 34.36
CA ASN A 405 -26.06 71.90 35.25
C ASN A 405 -25.63 72.60 36.56
N GLU A 406 -24.45 72.30 37.10
CA GLU A 406 -23.91 73.03 38.26
C GLU A 406 -23.47 74.47 37.89
N LYS A 407 -22.99 74.71 36.67
CA LYS A 407 -22.76 76.08 36.17
C LYS A 407 -24.07 76.86 36.04
N LYS A 408 -25.18 76.22 35.66
CA LYS A 408 -26.52 76.85 35.63
C LYS A 408 -27.11 77.13 37.02
N LYS A 409 -26.70 76.40 38.07
CA LYS A 409 -27.16 76.64 39.46
C LYS A 409 -26.45 77.80 40.18
N LYS A 410 -25.33 78.32 39.67
CA LYS A 410 -24.54 79.39 40.32
C LYS A 410 -24.81 80.81 39.84
N VAL A 411 -25.83 81.05 39.01
CA VAL A 411 -26.24 82.40 38.63
C VAL A 411 -27.76 82.54 38.71
N GLN A 412 -28.24 82.96 39.88
CA GLN A 412 -29.29 83.98 40.09
C GLN A 412 -29.54 84.10 41.60
N ILE A 413 -28.74 84.94 42.26
CA ILE A 413 -29.15 85.58 43.52
C ILE A 413 -29.39 87.04 43.14
N VAL A 414 -30.66 87.40 43.00
CA VAL A 414 -31.10 88.79 42.81
C VAL A 414 -31.53 89.29 44.18
N MET A 415 -30.87 90.36 44.63
CA MET A 415 -31.09 91.04 45.91
C MET A 415 -32.26 92.03 45.76
N PRO A 416 -33.20 92.12 46.73
CA PRO A 416 -34.38 92.98 46.60
C PRO A 416 -34.08 94.39 47.09
N ASP A 417 -34.27 95.39 46.21
CA ASP A 417 -34.41 96.78 46.62
C ASP A 417 -35.90 97.13 46.72
N GLY A 418 -36.25 97.73 47.86
CA GLY A 418 -37.61 98.13 48.17
C GLY A 418 -38.06 99.35 47.36
N LYS A 419 -39.33 99.33 46.93
CA LYS A 419 -40.32 100.34 47.33
C LYS A 419 -41.70 100.09 46.69
N THR A 420 -42.70 100.24 47.55
CA THR A 420 -44.05 100.79 47.35
C THR A 420 -45.06 100.08 46.45
N TYR A 421 -46.11 99.63 47.13
CA TYR A 421 -47.47 99.30 46.71
C TYR A 421 -48.01 100.06 45.49
N ARG A 422 -48.66 99.30 44.61
CA ARG A 422 -49.90 99.73 43.96
C ARG A 422 -50.76 98.51 43.64
N GLU A 423 -51.99 98.56 44.14
CA GLU A 423 -53.05 97.55 43.99
C GLU A 423 -53.36 97.28 42.51
N THR A 424 -53.73 96.03 42.18
CA THR A 424 -54.84 95.73 41.25
C THR A 424 -55.24 94.25 41.33
N GLU A 425 -56.45 94.07 41.88
CA GLU A 425 -57.54 93.13 41.54
C GLU A 425 -57.28 91.67 41.15
N PHE A 426 -57.91 90.79 41.95
CA PHE A 426 -58.08 89.36 41.71
C PHE A 426 -59.22 89.10 40.72
N HIS A 427 -58.92 88.44 39.60
CA HIS A 427 -59.93 87.74 38.80
C HIS A 427 -59.84 86.24 39.08
N ILE A 428 -60.87 85.72 39.77
CA ILE A 428 -61.06 84.30 40.04
C ILE A 428 -61.79 83.70 38.84
N VAL A 429 -61.14 82.78 38.12
CA VAL A 429 -61.81 81.86 37.20
C VAL A 429 -61.86 80.50 37.87
N VAL A 430 -63.06 80.09 38.25
CA VAL A 430 -63.36 78.74 38.73
C VAL A 430 -63.78 77.90 37.52
N GLU A 431 -63.02 76.86 37.20
CA GLU A 431 -63.56 75.72 36.46
C GLU A 431 -63.39 74.46 37.29
N ARG A 432 -64.53 73.78 37.51
CA ARG A 432 -64.66 72.52 38.23
C ARG A 432 -64.52 71.35 37.27
N ALA A 433 -63.88 70.31 37.78
CA ALA A 433 -64.19 68.88 37.67
C ALA A 433 -64.22 68.23 36.28
N GLU A 434 -63.52 67.11 36.13
CA GLU A 434 -64.14 65.79 36.38
C GLU A 434 -63.09 64.68 36.53
N LEU A 435 -63.42 63.74 37.42
CA LEU A 435 -62.81 62.43 37.60
C LEU A 435 -63.50 61.44 36.66
N LEU A 436 -62.79 60.42 36.17
CA LEU A 436 -63.27 59.04 35.90
C LEU A 436 -62.08 58.22 35.41
N THR A 437 -61.51 57.39 36.28
CA THR A 437 -61.69 55.91 36.39
C THR A 437 -60.67 55.12 35.59
N THR A 438 -59.96 54.31 36.36
CA THR A 438 -59.42 53.00 36.05
C THR A 438 -60.34 52.16 35.17
N ASP A 439 -59.77 51.31 34.32
CA ASP A 439 -59.95 49.86 34.44
C ASP A 439 -58.86 49.10 33.70
N LEU A 440 -58.36 48.09 34.41
CA LEU A 440 -57.81 46.77 34.01
C LEU A 440 -56.88 46.64 32.79
#